data_AF-A0A522E6Z0-F1
#
_entry.id   AF-A0A522E6Z0-F1
#
_cell.length_a   1.000
_cell.length_b   1.000
_cell.length_c   1.000
_cell.angle_alpha   90.00
_cell.angle_beta   90.00
_cell.angle_gamma   90.00
#
_symmetry.space_group_name_H-M   'P 1'
#
loop_
_entity.id
_entity.type
_entity.pdbx_description
1 polymer ?
#
loop_
_entity_poly.entity_id
_entity_poly.type
_entity_poly.pdbx_seq_one_letter_code
_entity_poly.pdbx_strand_id
1 'polypeptide(L)'
;MRLSSSQRESEPSLDQLSRWKRAREKHGLKFEITADRDEAEEVVAELLESGEKPLITVPEQYIEYIKTHGISPTHKLDQTGRGKHYSVLAGRLGAEPYFNLNEERWVVEIDPKGLHIQPRFTGADHAFYGTITIEGTVPPDSIHVIGKFTSVRWQEYVKEKHQRDKAA
;
A
#
# COMPACT_ATOMS: atom_id res chain seq x y z
N MET A 1 18.95 -33.54 17.15
CA MET A 1 18.57 -32.49 16.19
C MET A 1 17.54 -33.07 15.22
N ARG A 2 16.27 -32.67 15.32
CA ARG A 2 15.27 -32.96 14.28
C ARG A 2 15.05 -31.64 13.52
N LEU A 3 15.62 -31.54 12.33
CA LEU A 3 15.15 -30.57 11.33
C LEU A 3 13.83 -31.15 10.81
N SER A 4 12.72 -30.50 11.16
CA SER A 4 11.37 -30.92 10.79
C SER A 4 10.71 -29.79 10.05
N SER A 5 10.23 -30.12 8.85
CA SER A 5 9.23 -29.37 8.08
C SER A 5 9.76 -28.10 7.40
N SER A 6 10.45 -28.26 6.26
CA SER A 6 10.40 -27.23 5.23
C SER A 6 8.92 -27.01 4.92
N GLN A 7 8.41 -25.81 5.18
CA GLN A 7 7.10 -25.38 4.71
C GLN A 7 7.11 -25.54 3.20
N ARG A 8 6.44 -26.57 2.68
CA ARG A 8 6.09 -26.58 1.26
C ARG A 8 5.01 -25.53 1.14
N GLU A 9 5.38 -24.37 0.62
CA GLU A 9 4.41 -23.43 0.11
C GLU A 9 3.64 -24.16 -1.00
N SER A 10 2.40 -24.51 -0.69
CA SER A 10 1.53 -25.19 -1.63
C SER A 10 1.16 -24.21 -2.73
N GLU A 11 1.42 -24.57 -3.98
CA GLU A 11 1.01 -23.78 -5.15
C GLU A 11 -0.47 -23.36 -5.04
N PRO A 12 -0.81 -22.11 -5.42
CA PRO A 12 -2.18 -21.63 -5.34
C PRO A 12 -3.12 -22.46 -6.23
N SER A 13 -4.29 -22.78 -5.70
CA SER A 13 -5.34 -23.47 -6.47
C SER A 13 -5.85 -22.63 -7.64
N LEU A 14 -6.46 -23.28 -8.65
CA LEU A 14 -7.06 -22.60 -9.80
C LEU A 14 -8.15 -21.57 -9.41
N ASP A 15 -8.91 -21.84 -8.34
CA ASP A 15 -9.89 -20.89 -7.81
C ASP A 15 -9.19 -19.68 -7.18
N GLN A 16 -8.10 -19.89 -6.44
CA GLN A 16 -7.28 -18.79 -5.90
C GLN A 16 -6.69 -17.92 -7.00
N LEU A 17 -6.06 -18.53 -8.02
CA LEU A 17 -5.53 -17.80 -9.18
C LEU A 17 -6.61 -16.98 -9.90
N SER A 18 -7.81 -17.55 -10.04
CA SER A 18 -8.96 -16.85 -10.66
C SER A 18 -9.48 -15.69 -9.80
N ARG A 19 -9.41 -15.81 -8.46
CA ARG A 19 -9.73 -14.71 -7.54
C ARG A 19 -8.68 -13.61 -7.59
N TRP A 20 -7.40 -13.99 -7.60
CA TRP A 20 -6.28 -13.06 -7.68
C TRP A 20 -6.29 -12.28 -8.98
N LYS A 21 -6.51 -12.93 -10.12
CA LYS A 21 -6.65 -12.23 -11.40
C LYS A 21 -7.75 -11.15 -11.36
N ARG A 22 -8.92 -11.49 -10.82
CA ARG A 22 -10.03 -10.54 -10.65
C ARG A 22 -9.67 -9.41 -9.69
N ALA A 23 -8.97 -9.70 -8.59
CA ALA A 23 -8.53 -8.71 -7.63
C ALA A 23 -7.48 -7.76 -8.22
N ARG A 24 -6.55 -8.29 -9.02
CA ARG A 24 -5.53 -7.54 -9.74
C ARG A 24 -6.16 -6.50 -10.66
N GLU A 25 -7.11 -6.92 -11.49
CA GLU A 25 -7.87 -6.03 -12.38
C GLU A 25 -8.68 -5.00 -11.58
N LYS A 26 -9.36 -5.43 -10.52
CA LYS A 26 -10.19 -4.55 -9.67
C LYS A 26 -9.37 -3.47 -8.94
N HIS A 27 -8.15 -3.78 -8.51
CA HIS A 27 -7.31 -2.89 -7.71
C HIS A 27 -6.22 -2.19 -8.52
N GLY A 28 -6.23 -2.35 -9.85
CA GLY A 28 -5.25 -1.76 -10.75
C GLY A 28 -3.81 -2.16 -10.40
N LEU A 29 -3.60 -3.40 -9.96
CA LEU A 29 -2.27 -3.84 -9.51
C LEU A 29 -1.31 -3.96 -10.70
N LYS A 30 -0.11 -3.41 -10.52
CA LYS A 30 0.98 -3.44 -11.52
C LYS A 30 1.80 -4.73 -11.50
N PHE A 31 1.52 -5.64 -10.57
CA PHE A 31 2.24 -6.89 -10.32
C PHE A 31 1.25 -8.04 -10.07
N GLU A 32 1.77 -9.27 -10.00
CA GLU A 32 0.97 -10.46 -9.67
C GLU A 32 0.84 -10.63 -8.15
N ILE A 33 -0.37 -10.97 -7.68
CA ILE A 33 -0.60 -11.21 -6.25
C ILE A 33 0.17 -12.47 -5.84
N THR A 34 0.86 -12.37 -4.71
CA THR A 34 1.58 -13.50 -4.11
C THR A 34 1.24 -13.64 -2.63
N ALA A 35 1.32 -14.87 -2.12
CA ALA A 35 1.25 -15.17 -0.70
C ALA A 35 2.64 -15.51 -0.13
N ASP A 36 3.66 -15.61 -0.98
CA ASP A 36 5.06 -15.79 -0.58
C ASP A 36 5.61 -14.44 -0.08
N ARG A 37 6.34 -14.50 1.03
CA ARG A 37 6.88 -13.30 1.67
C ARG A 37 8.06 -12.71 0.91
N ASP A 38 8.98 -13.56 0.49
CA ASP A 38 10.21 -13.15 -0.18
C ASP A 38 9.86 -12.56 -1.55
N GLU A 39 8.93 -13.19 -2.29
CA GLU A 39 8.40 -12.64 -3.54
C GLU A 39 7.74 -11.26 -3.34
N ALA A 40 6.98 -11.06 -2.26
CA ALA A 40 6.36 -9.76 -2.00
C ALA A 40 7.39 -8.67 -1.63
N GLU A 41 8.47 -9.04 -0.93
CA GLU A 41 9.58 -8.13 -0.61
C GLU A 41 10.33 -7.73 -1.89
N GLU A 42 10.57 -8.68 -2.82
CA GLU A 42 11.12 -8.40 -4.14
C GLU A 42 10.25 -7.44 -4.95
N VAL A 43 8.94 -7.69 -5.04
CA VAL A 43 7.99 -6.80 -5.75
C VAL A 43 8.02 -5.38 -5.18
N VAL A 44 8.07 -5.23 -3.85
CA VAL A 44 8.15 -3.90 -3.22
C VAL A 44 9.46 -3.21 -3.62
N ALA A 45 10.59 -3.91 -3.59
CA ALA A 45 11.88 -3.35 -3.96
C ALA A 45 11.89 -2.89 -5.43
N GLU A 46 11.44 -3.73 -6.36
CA GLU A 46 11.38 -3.40 -7.79
C GLU A 46 10.51 -2.18 -8.08
N LEU A 47 9.35 -2.08 -7.43
CA LEU A 47 8.46 -0.92 -7.58
C LEU A 47 9.14 0.36 -7.11
N LEU A 48 9.78 0.35 -5.93
CA LEU A 48 10.48 1.52 -5.41
C LEU A 48 11.69 1.90 -6.29
N GLU A 49 12.46 0.93 -6.79
CA GLU A 49 13.58 1.16 -7.70
C GLU A 49 13.15 1.76 -9.04
N SER A 50 11.97 1.35 -9.54
CA SER A 50 11.37 1.94 -10.76
C SER A 50 10.86 3.38 -10.56
N GLY A 51 10.89 3.89 -9.33
CA GLY A 51 10.40 5.22 -8.97
C GLY A 51 8.92 5.26 -8.61
N GLU A 52 8.26 4.11 -8.43
CA GLU A 52 6.89 4.07 -7.89
C GLU A 52 6.91 4.57 -6.44
N LYS A 53 5.95 5.43 -6.10
CA LYS A 53 5.87 6.02 -4.77
C LYS A 53 4.64 5.53 -4.01
N PRO A 54 4.77 5.26 -2.70
CA PRO A 54 3.63 4.97 -1.84
C PRO A 54 2.54 6.04 -1.90
N LEU A 55 1.30 5.60 -1.95
CA LEU A 55 0.11 6.44 -1.87
C LEU A 55 -0.65 6.18 -0.57
N ILE A 56 -1.12 7.25 0.06
CA ILE A 56 -2.04 7.21 1.20
C ILE A 56 -3.21 8.17 0.96
N THR A 57 -4.34 7.91 1.60
CA THR A 57 -5.49 8.84 1.58
C THR A 57 -5.79 9.41 2.96
N VAL A 58 -5.89 10.73 3.01
CA VAL A 58 -5.98 11.48 4.26
C VAL A 58 -7.27 12.32 4.27
N PRO A 59 -8.03 12.36 5.38
CA PRO A 59 -9.16 13.27 5.53
C PRO A 59 -8.70 14.73 5.49
N GLU A 60 -9.54 15.61 4.96
CA GLU A 60 -9.23 17.04 4.77
C GLU A 60 -8.76 17.74 6.05
N GLN A 61 -9.37 17.44 7.19
CA GLN A 61 -9.05 18.07 8.47
C GLN A 61 -7.61 17.80 8.96
N TYR A 62 -6.90 16.82 8.38
CA TYR A 62 -5.54 16.48 8.77
C TYR A 62 -4.48 17.01 7.80
N ILE A 63 -4.86 17.61 6.67
CA ILE A 63 -3.90 17.98 5.63
C ILE A 63 -2.88 19.03 6.10
N GLU A 64 -3.36 20.10 6.70
CA GLU A 64 -2.48 21.15 7.21
C GLU A 64 -1.58 20.65 8.35
N TYR A 65 -2.10 19.71 9.15
CA TYR A 65 -1.31 19.07 10.20
C TYR A 65 -0.16 18.24 9.61
N ILE A 66 -0.43 17.35 8.65
CA ILE A 66 0.60 16.45 8.11
C ILE A 66 1.66 17.19 7.28
N LYS A 67 1.29 18.29 6.62
CA LYS A 67 2.25 19.16 5.92
C LYS A 67 3.22 19.85 6.86
N THR A 68 2.84 20.04 8.11
CA THR A 68 3.66 20.75 9.10
C THR A 68 4.43 19.78 10.00
N HIS A 69 3.81 18.66 10.38
CA HIS A 69 4.34 17.76 11.42
C HIS A 69 4.67 16.35 10.90
N GLY A 70 4.33 16.04 9.65
CA GLY A 70 4.49 14.71 9.09
C GLY A 70 3.39 13.76 9.56
N ILE A 71 3.61 12.47 9.37
CA ILE A 71 2.68 11.40 9.75
C ILE A 71 3.39 10.44 10.68
N SER A 72 2.99 10.44 11.94
CA SER A 72 3.49 9.51 12.93
C SER A 72 2.48 8.39 13.16
N PRO A 73 2.90 7.13 13.15
CA PRO A 73 2.00 6.03 13.42
C PRO A 73 1.59 6.04 14.90
N THR A 74 0.29 5.92 15.16
CA THR A 74 -0.21 5.91 16.54
C THR A 74 0.07 4.54 17.16
N HIS A 75 0.69 4.51 18.34
CA HIS A 75 0.82 3.27 19.11
C HIS A 75 -0.57 2.77 19.49
N LYS A 76 -1.02 1.68 18.86
CA LYS A 76 -2.20 0.97 19.34
C LYS A 76 -1.75 -0.08 20.35
N LEU A 77 -2.39 -0.05 21.53
CA LEU A 77 -2.34 -1.17 22.46
C LEU A 77 -2.99 -2.37 21.78
N ASP A 78 -2.24 -3.46 21.69
CA ASP A 78 -2.75 -4.76 21.29
C ASP A 78 -4.01 -5.13 22.11
N GLN A 79 -5.14 -5.26 21.41
CA GLN A 79 -6.42 -5.67 22.01
C GLN A 79 -6.40 -7.12 22.56
N THR A 80 -5.33 -7.88 22.29
CA THR A 80 -5.09 -9.23 22.84
C THR A 80 -4.30 -9.24 24.15
N GLY A 81 -3.92 -8.07 24.69
CA GLY A 81 -3.32 -7.95 26.02
C GLY A 81 -1.87 -8.44 26.12
N ARG A 82 -1.16 -8.67 25.00
CA ARG A 82 0.23 -9.17 25.00
C ARG A 82 1.29 -8.07 24.99
N GLY A 83 0.89 -6.81 25.20
CA GLY A 83 1.82 -5.68 25.35
C GLY A 83 2.61 -5.31 24.09
N LYS A 84 2.25 -5.83 22.92
CA LYS A 84 2.92 -5.45 21.66
C LYS A 84 2.27 -4.19 21.08
N HIS A 85 2.98 -3.08 21.15
CA HIS A 85 2.57 -1.86 20.47
C HIS A 85 2.85 -1.99 18.98
N TYR A 86 1.80 -1.92 18.16
CA TYR A 86 1.97 -1.80 16.71
C TYR A 86 1.59 -0.37 16.30
N SER A 87 2.60 0.42 15.97
CA SER A 87 2.44 1.71 15.32
C SER A 87 2.82 1.53 13.85
N VAL A 88 1.84 1.20 13.01
CA VAL A 88 2.06 1.00 11.57
C VAL A 88 1.23 1.98 10.76
N LEU A 89 1.89 2.75 9.89
CA LEU A 89 1.22 3.51 8.85
C LEU A 89 1.02 2.59 7.66
N ALA A 90 -0.21 2.50 7.14
CA ALA A 90 -0.53 1.68 5.99
C ALA A 90 -0.69 2.55 4.73
N GLY A 91 -0.06 2.14 3.64
CA GLY A 91 -0.18 2.77 2.34
C GLY A 91 -0.38 1.75 1.21
N ARG A 92 -0.40 2.25 -0.02
CA ARG A 92 -0.56 1.45 -1.24
C ARG A 92 0.63 1.69 -2.16
N LEU A 93 1.19 0.64 -2.75
CA LEU A 93 2.28 0.71 -3.71
C LEU A 93 1.95 -0.18 -4.92
N GLY A 94 2.19 0.32 -6.13
CA GLY A 94 1.85 -0.41 -7.37
C GLY A 94 0.37 -0.76 -7.49
N ALA A 95 -0.49 -0.01 -6.81
CA ALA A 95 -1.91 -0.28 -6.66
C ALA A 95 -2.70 1.01 -6.44
N GLU A 96 -4.00 0.97 -6.66
CA GLU A 96 -4.86 2.12 -6.39
C GLU A 96 -4.86 2.49 -4.90
N PRO A 97 -4.90 3.81 -4.58
CA PRO A 97 -5.08 4.28 -3.22
C PRO A 97 -6.44 3.85 -2.68
N TYR A 98 -6.49 3.61 -1.37
CA TYR A 98 -7.73 3.18 -0.73
C TYR A 98 -8.66 4.37 -0.48
N PHE A 99 -9.89 4.29 -1.00
CA PHE A 99 -10.96 5.24 -0.71
C PHE A 99 -12.06 4.59 0.11
N ASN A 100 -12.55 5.31 1.11
CA ASN A 100 -13.84 4.98 1.71
C ASN A 100 -14.96 5.29 0.71
N LEU A 101 -16.00 4.46 0.70
CA LEU A 101 -17.14 4.65 -0.18
C LEU A 101 -17.79 6.02 0.10
N ASN A 102 -17.94 6.81 -0.96
CA ASN A 102 -18.58 8.14 -0.97
C ASN A 102 -17.90 9.23 -0.13
N GLU A 103 -16.63 9.06 0.23
CA GLU A 103 -15.86 10.10 0.94
C GLU A 103 -14.84 10.74 -0.01
N GLU A 104 -14.79 12.07 -0.03
CA GLU A 104 -13.66 12.79 -0.63
C GLU A 104 -12.46 12.74 0.31
N ARG A 105 -11.32 12.28 -0.21
CA ARG A 105 -10.08 12.22 0.55
C ARG A 105 -8.94 12.83 -0.26
N TRP A 106 -7.99 13.41 0.44
CA TRP A 106 -6.76 13.88 -0.18
C TRP A 106 -5.84 12.70 -0.45
N VAL A 107 -5.40 12.56 -1.69
CA VAL A 107 -4.37 11.60 -2.06
C VAL A 107 -3.02 12.27 -1.86
N VAL A 108 -2.15 11.57 -1.14
CA VAL A 108 -0.81 12.01 -0.83
C VAL A 108 0.15 10.93 -1.30
N GLU A 109 1.18 11.38 -2.00
CA GLU A 109 2.32 10.59 -2.43
C GLU A 109 3.46 10.77 -1.44
N ILE A 110 4.10 9.68 -1.04
CA ILE A 110 5.22 9.68 -0.09
C ILE A 110 6.51 9.42 -0.84
N ASP A 111 7.53 10.28 -0.67
CA ASP A 111 8.89 9.97 -1.08
C ASP A 111 9.44 8.83 -0.19
N PRO A 112 9.76 7.65 -0.75
CA PRO A 112 10.23 6.51 0.03
C PRO A 112 11.64 6.68 0.59
N LYS A 113 12.40 7.71 0.17
CA LYS A 113 13.81 7.87 0.54
C LYS A 113 14.00 7.96 2.06
N GLY A 114 14.78 7.02 2.61
CA GLY A 114 15.09 6.97 4.03
C GLY A 114 13.96 6.41 4.91
N LEU A 115 12.87 5.92 4.30
CA LEU A 115 11.79 5.22 4.99
C LEU A 115 11.99 3.71 4.90
N HIS A 116 11.58 2.99 5.93
CA HIS A 116 11.54 1.53 5.91
C HIS A 116 10.14 1.07 5.53
N ILE A 117 10.02 0.41 4.37
CA ILE A 117 8.76 0.02 3.76
C ILE A 117 8.73 -1.51 3.63
N GLN A 118 7.64 -2.13 4.09
CA GLN A 118 7.46 -3.58 4.04
C GLN A 118 6.12 -3.97 3.42
N PRO A 119 6.03 -5.12 2.74
CA PRO A 119 4.75 -5.65 2.29
C PRO A 119 3.86 -5.97 3.49
N ARG A 120 2.57 -5.72 3.33
CA ARG A 120 1.54 -6.11 4.31
C ARG A 120 0.56 -7.08 3.67
N PHE A 121 0.56 -8.28 4.22
CA PHE A 121 -0.38 -9.33 3.85
C PHE A 121 -1.76 -9.05 4.44
N THR A 122 -2.79 -9.06 3.59
CA THR A 122 -4.16 -8.67 3.95
C THR A 122 -5.17 -9.63 3.31
N GLY A 123 -6.43 -9.56 3.74
CA GLY A 123 -7.48 -10.45 3.23
C GLY A 123 -7.53 -11.80 3.93
N ALA A 124 -8.51 -12.63 3.54
CA ALA A 124 -8.74 -13.94 4.14
C ALA A 124 -7.72 -14.99 3.71
N ASP A 125 -7.06 -14.76 2.58
CA ASP A 125 -6.04 -15.60 1.97
C ASP A 125 -4.62 -15.15 2.32
N HIS A 126 -4.47 -14.11 3.15
CA HIS A 126 -3.18 -13.61 3.63
C HIS A 126 -2.18 -13.38 2.50
N ALA A 127 -2.62 -12.73 1.41
CA ALA A 127 -1.77 -12.41 0.26
C ALA A 127 -1.41 -10.92 0.20
N PHE A 128 -0.39 -10.60 -0.62
CA PHE A 128 0.06 -9.24 -0.86
C PHE A 128 -0.73 -8.61 -2.02
N TYR A 129 -1.54 -7.61 -1.66
CA TYR A 129 -2.41 -6.87 -2.58
C TYR A 129 -1.94 -5.45 -2.82
N GLY A 130 -0.65 -5.16 -2.61
CA GLY A 130 -0.06 -3.82 -2.77
C GLY A 130 -0.23 -2.94 -1.55
N THR A 131 -0.73 -3.49 -0.44
CA THR A 131 -0.75 -2.79 0.85
C THR A 131 0.63 -2.89 1.47
N ILE A 132 1.21 -1.75 1.84
CA ILE A 132 2.51 -1.67 2.49
C ILE A 132 2.39 -1.08 3.88
N THR A 133 3.36 -1.40 4.73
CA THR A 133 3.61 -0.74 6.00
C THR A 133 4.78 0.19 5.84
N ILE A 134 4.64 1.43 6.33
CA ILE A 134 5.74 2.37 6.49
C ILE A 134 6.06 2.44 7.98
N GLU A 135 7.28 2.05 8.34
CA GLU A 135 7.73 2.08 9.73
C GLU A 135 8.28 3.46 10.09
N GLY A 136 8.03 3.87 11.34
CA GLY A 136 8.45 5.18 11.84
C GLY A 136 7.60 6.34 11.33
N THR A 137 8.09 7.55 11.56
CA THR A 137 7.41 8.79 11.17
C THR A 137 7.78 9.17 9.74
N VAL A 138 6.78 9.46 8.92
CA VAL A 138 6.98 10.07 7.60
C VAL A 138 7.18 11.58 7.81
N PRO A 139 8.34 12.15 7.45
CA PRO A 139 8.60 13.57 7.66
C PRO A 139 7.76 14.43 6.70
N PRO A 140 7.49 15.70 7.06
CA PRO A 140 6.77 16.64 6.21
C PRO A 140 7.31 16.74 4.78
N ASP A 141 8.63 16.79 4.62
CA ASP A 141 9.29 17.01 3.33
C ASP A 141 9.13 15.83 2.36
N SER A 142 8.79 14.64 2.87
CA SER A 142 8.49 13.46 2.06
C SER A 142 7.03 13.40 1.60
N ILE A 143 6.18 14.35 1.99
CA ILE A 143 4.73 14.33 1.74
C ILE A 143 4.40 15.25 0.56
N HIS A 144 3.93 14.68 -0.55
CA HIS A 144 3.48 15.41 -1.72
C HIS A 144 1.98 15.27 -1.89
N VAL A 145 1.26 16.38 -1.75
CA VAL A 145 -0.20 16.40 -1.89
C VAL A 145 -0.57 16.46 -3.37
N ILE A 146 -1.26 15.44 -3.87
CA ILE A 146 -1.71 15.38 -5.27
C ILE A 146 -3.00 16.18 -5.46
N GLY A 147 -3.98 15.97 -4.58
CA GLY A 147 -5.30 16.59 -4.69
C GLY A 147 -6.37 15.85 -3.91
N LYS A 148 -7.58 16.40 -3.92
CA LYS A 148 -8.76 15.84 -3.27
C LYS A 148 -9.62 15.09 -4.29
N PHE A 149 -9.92 13.83 -4.00
CA PHE A 149 -10.60 12.94 -4.93
C PHE A 149 -11.65 12.09 -4.21
N THR A 150 -12.66 11.67 -4.96
CA THR A 150 -13.42 10.44 -4.71
C THR A 150 -12.76 9.29 -5.47
N SER A 151 -13.17 8.05 -5.19
CA SER A 151 -12.70 6.89 -5.98
C SER A 151 -12.97 7.04 -7.48
N VAL A 152 -14.12 7.60 -7.87
CA VAL A 152 -14.48 7.81 -9.27
C VAL A 152 -13.60 8.88 -9.92
N ARG A 153 -13.42 10.03 -9.25
CA ARG A 153 -12.59 11.13 -9.80
C ARG A 153 -11.11 10.77 -9.88
N TRP A 154 -10.64 9.88 -9.00
CA TRP A 154 -9.28 9.35 -9.10
C TRP A 154 -9.07 8.55 -10.40
N GLN A 155 -10.04 7.72 -10.78
CA GLN A 155 -9.96 6.95 -12.03
C GLN A 155 -9.91 7.85 -13.26
N GLU A 156 -10.68 8.94 -13.26
CA GLU A 156 -10.64 9.94 -14.32
C GLU A 156 -9.27 10.62 -14.38
N TYR A 157 -8.76 11.05 -13.22
CA TYR A 157 -7.43 11.67 -13.11
C TYR A 157 -6.31 10.77 -13.65
N VAL A 158 -6.31 9.47 -13.30
CA VAL A 158 -5.30 8.52 -13.79
C VAL A 158 -5.38 8.34 -15.31
N LYS A 159 -6.59 8.25 -15.87
CA LYS A 159 -6.78 8.14 -17.33
C LYS A 159 -6.26 9.37 -18.06
N GLU A 160 -6.57 10.56 -17.55
CA GLU A 160 -6.09 11.80 -18.13
C GLU A 160 -4.56 11.94 -18.03
N LYS A 161 -3.97 11.58 -16.88
CA LYS A 161 -2.51 11.61 -16.70
C LYS A 161 -1.82 10.70 -17.71
N HIS A 162 -2.30 9.47 -17.88
CA HIS A 162 -1.75 8.52 -18.85
C HIS A 162 -1.85 9.00 -20.31
N GLN A 163 -2.93 9.70 -20.66
CA GLN A 163 -3.08 10.30 -21.99
C GLN A 163 -2.08 11.43 -22.21
N ARG A 164 -1.82 12.25 -21.20
CA ARG A 164 -0.82 13.33 -21.26
C ARG A 164 0.60 12.76 -21.38
N ASP A 165 0.93 11.76 -20.57
CA ASP A 165 2.26 11.15 -20.55
C ASP A 165 2.59 10.42 -21.87
N LYS A 166 1.57 9.93 -22.60
CA LYS A 166 1.73 9.35 -23.94
C LYS A 166 1.88 10.39 -25.05
N ALA A 167 1.48 11.62 -24.81
CA ALA A 167 1.52 12.70 -25.78
C ALA A 167 2.77 13.57 -25.68
N ALA A 168 3.55 13.42 -24.59
CA ALA A 168 4.84 14.06 -24.34
C ALA A 168 6.00 13.20 -24.85
#